data_AF-A0A9Q0SLA5-F1
#
_entry.id   AF-A0A9Q0SLA5-F1
#
_cell.length_a   1.000
_cell.length_b   1.000
_cell.length_c   1.000
_cell.angle_alpha   90.00
_cell.angle_beta   90.00
_cell.angle_gamma   90.00
#
_symmetry.space_group_name_H-M   'P 1'
#
loop_
_entity.id
_entity.type
_entity.pdbx_description
1 polymer ?
#
loop_
_entity_poly.entity_id
_entity_poly.type
_entity_poly.pdbx_seq_one_letter_code
_entity_poly.pdbx_strand_id
1 'polypeptide(L)'
;MFAVAKDIMDAALGPHHTDSIEAYQNLSKAYGAMGSYTLAIEFQQRAIDAWESHGPSAHDVLMEARRIREQLKTKARDASTNQLPTKALPLPQSCPSGRNEETYIMTSLSARVKQA
;
A
#
# COMPACT_ATOMS: atom_id res chain seq x y z
N MET A 1 18.37 -16.52 -10.04
CA MET A 1 18.31 -17.87 -10.64
C MET A 1 17.07 -18.15 -11.52
N PHE A 2 16.16 -17.19 -11.75
CA PHE A 2 14.94 -17.46 -12.57
C PHE A 2 14.98 -16.91 -14.01
N ALA A 3 15.91 -16.00 -14.33
CA ALA A 3 16.05 -15.44 -15.69
C ALA A 3 16.39 -16.51 -16.73
N VAL A 4 17.26 -17.46 -16.38
CA VAL A 4 17.69 -18.55 -17.29
C VAL A 4 16.52 -19.46 -17.65
N ALA A 5 15.68 -19.85 -16.68
CA ALA A 5 14.51 -20.70 -16.94
C ALA A 5 13.52 -20.02 -17.89
N LYS A 6 13.26 -18.73 -17.66
CA LYS A 6 12.46 -17.90 -18.58
C LYS A 6 13.07 -17.93 -19.99
N ASP A 7 14.35 -17.59 -20.12
CA ASP A 7 14.96 -17.39 -21.44
C ASP A 7 15.01 -18.70 -22.23
N ILE A 8 15.17 -19.84 -21.56
CA ILE A 8 15.05 -21.18 -22.18
C ILE A 8 13.61 -21.44 -22.65
N MET A 9 12.60 -21.14 -21.82
CA MET A 9 11.19 -21.35 -22.18
C MET A 9 10.76 -20.45 -23.34
N ASP A 10 11.13 -19.18 -23.32
CA ASP A 10 10.85 -18.24 -24.41
C ASP A 10 11.52 -18.68 -25.72
N ALA A 11 12.75 -19.18 -25.66
CA ALA A 11 13.47 -19.66 -26.84
C ALA A 11 12.91 -20.98 -27.38
N ALA A 12 12.45 -21.87 -26.51
CA ALA A 12 11.99 -23.21 -26.90
C ALA A 12 10.53 -23.24 -27.39
N LEU A 13 9.64 -22.49 -26.72
CA LEU A 13 8.19 -22.55 -26.94
C LEU A 13 7.62 -21.23 -27.48
N GLY A 14 8.33 -20.13 -27.27
CA GLY A 14 7.83 -18.78 -27.53
C GLY A 14 7.11 -18.17 -26.33
N PRO A 15 7.06 -16.82 -26.25
CA PRO A 15 6.49 -16.11 -25.10
C PRO A 15 4.96 -16.22 -24.98
N HIS A 16 4.28 -16.65 -26.05
CA HIS A 16 2.83 -16.86 -26.12
C HIS A 16 2.43 -18.33 -25.98
N HIS A 17 3.36 -19.23 -25.68
CA HIS A 17 3.00 -20.61 -25.39
C HIS A 17 2.45 -20.73 -23.96
N THR A 18 1.38 -21.50 -23.77
CA THR A 18 0.71 -21.63 -22.46
C THR A 18 1.69 -21.98 -21.34
N ASP A 19 2.62 -22.92 -21.55
CA ASP A 19 3.63 -23.29 -20.55
C ASP A 19 4.58 -22.14 -20.18
N SER A 20 4.98 -21.31 -21.16
CA SER A 20 5.80 -20.11 -20.91
C SER A 20 5.02 -19.10 -20.06
N ILE A 21 3.71 -18.97 -20.32
CA ILE A 21 2.83 -18.07 -19.59
C ILE A 21 2.61 -18.56 -18.16
N GLU A 22 2.42 -19.86 -17.96
CA GLU A 22 2.34 -20.47 -16.62
C GLU A 22 3.64 -20.27 -15.83
N ALA A 23 4.80 -20.37 -16.50
CA ALA A 23 6.07 -20.07 -15.87
C ALA A 23 6.13 -18.62 -15.35
N TYR A 24 5.66 -17.64 -16.14
CA TYR A 24 5.55 -16.25 -15.68
C TYR A 24 4.66 -16.10 -14.45
N GLN A 25 3.52 -16.77 -14.41
CA GLN A 25 2.62 -16.74 -13.25
C GLN A 25 3.25 -17.39 -12.01
N ASN A 26 3.98 -18.49 -12.18
CA ASN A 26 4.67 -19.17 -11.09
C ASN A 26 5.80 -18.30 -10.52
N LEU A 27 6.57 -17.62 -11.38
CA LEU A 27 7.57 -16.65 -10.96
C LEU A 27 6.93 -15.49 -10.19
N SER A 28 5.82 -14.95 -10.69
CA SER A 28 5.08 -13.90 -9.99
C SER A 28 4.70 -14.32 -8.57
N LYS A 29 4.09 -15.50 -8.41
CA LYS A 29 3.70 -16.05 -7.11
C LYS A 29 4.90 -16.24 -6.19
N ALA A 30 6.01 -16.78 -6.71
CA ALA A 30 7.24 -16.99 -5.94
C ALA A 30 7.82 -15.65 -5.43
N TYR A 31 7.94 -14.63 -6.29
CA TYR A 31 8.42 -13.31 -5.87
C TYR A 31 7.46 -12.60 -4.91
N GLY A 32 6.15 -12.77 -5.10
CA GLY A 32 5.14 -12.26 -4.16
C GLY A 32 5.25 -12.90 -2.78
N ALA A 33 5.53 -14.20 -2.70
CA ALA A 33 5.78 -14.90 -1.44
C ALA A 33 7.08 -14.45 -0.76
N MET A 34 8.10 -14.09 -1.54
CA MET A 34 9.36 -13.51 -1.02
C MET A 34 9.23 -12.02 -0.64
N GLY A 35 8.06 -11.40 -0.82
CA GLY A 35 7.83 -9.97 -0.56
C GLY A 35 8.45 -9.02 -1.59
N SER A 36 9.04 -9.56 -2.67
CA SER A 36 9.57 -8.76 -3.79
C SER A 36 8.44 -8.41 -4.75
N TYR A 37 7.54 -7.53 -4.31
CA TYR A 37 6.31 -7.23 -5.04
C TYR A 37 6.55 -6.56 -6.40
N THR A 38 7.61 -5.76 -6.55
CA THR A 38 7.96 -5.13 -7.83
C THR A 38 8.20 -6.18 -8.92
N LEU A 39 9.07 -7.16 -8.66
CA LEU A 39 9.35 -8.26 -9.59
C LEU A 39 8.11 -9.13 -9.80
N ALA A 40 7.33 -9.39 -8.74
CA ALA A 40 6.10 -10.17 -8.85
C ALA A 40 5.10 -9.54 -9.81
N ILE A 41 4.93 -8.21 -9.74
CA ILE A 41 4.03 -7.45 -10.61
C ILE A 41 4.53 -7.47 -12.05
N GLU A 42 5.83 -7.32 -12.28
CA GLU A 42 6.42 -7.37 -13.63
C GLU A 42 6.19 -8.73 -14.32
N PHE A 43 6.45 -9.83 -13.61
CA PHE A 43 6.19 -11.18 -14.15
C PHE A 43 4.70 -11.42 -14.40
N GLN A 44 3.83 -10.93 -13.51
CA GLN A 44 2.39 -11.05 -13.72
C GLN A 44 1.91 -10.22 -14.92
N GLN A 45 2.51 -9.06 -15.16
CA GLN A 45 2.19 -8.24 -16.33
C GLN A 45 2.53 -8.96 -17.62
N ARG A 46 3.70 -9.60 -17.70
CA ARG A 46 4.09 -10.38 -18.88
C ARG A 46 3.12 -11.53 -19.16
N ALA A 47 2.63 -12.20 -18.10
CA ALA A 47 1.62 -13.23 -18.27
C ALA A 47 0.30 -12.68 -18.84
N ILE A 48 -0.11 -11.48 -18.42
CA ILE A 48 -1.30 -10.80 -18.94
C ILE A 48 -1.10 -10.44 -20.42
N ASP A 49 0.03 -9.80 -20.75
CA ASP A 49 0.34 -9.38 -22.13
C ASP A 49 0.38 -10.59 -23.09
N ALA A 50 0.92 -11.72 -22.61
CA ALA A 50 0.93 -12.94 -23.38
C ALA A 50 -0.49 -13.51 -23.58
N TRP A 51 -1.32 -13.59 -22.52
CA TRP A 51 -2.70 -14.09 -22.61
C TRP A 51 -3.61 -13.23 -23.48
N GLU A 52 -3.37 -11.91 -23.58
CA GLU A 52 -4.16 -11.02 -24.46
C GLU A 52 -4.10 -11.43 -25.94
N SER A 53 -3.03 -12.11 -26.36
CA SER A 53 -2.88 -12.60 -27.73
C SER A 53 -3.71 -13.86 -28.07
N HIS A 54 -4.25 -14.57 -27.06
CA HIS A 54 -4.96 -15.85 -27.27
C HIS A 54 -6.45 -15.68 -27.58
N GLY A 55 -6.98 -14.46 -27.54
CA GLY A 55 -8.38 -14.18 -27.87
C GLY A 55 -9.40 -14.64 -26.82
N PRO A 56 -10.69 -14.78 -27.18
CA PRO A 56 -11.78 -14.97 -26.23
C PRO A 56 -11.71 -16.24 -25.38
N SER A 57 -11.05 -17.30 -25.86
CA SER A 57 -10.91 -18.57 -25.13
C SER A 57 -10.03 -18.44 -23.88
N ALA A 58 -9.15 -17.44 -23.83
CA ALA A 58 -8.29 -17.16 -22.69
C ALA A 58 -8.89 -16.15 -21.70
N HIS A 59 -10.13 -15.69 -21.92
CA HIS A 59 -10.73 -14.60 -21.14
C HIS A 59 -10.72 -14.86 -19.63
N ASP A 60 -11.11 -16.05 -19.21
CA ASP A 60 -11.19 -16.41 -17.78
C ASP A 60 -9.80 -16.41 -17.13
N VAL A 61 -8.80 -16.96 -17.83
CA VAL A 61 -7.41 -17.02 -17.35
C VAL A 61 -6.78 -15.62 -17.30
N LEU A 62 -7.08 -14.78 -18.29
CA LEU A 62 -6.67 -13.38 -18.33
C LEU A 62 -7.28 -12.57 -17.17
N MET A 63 -8.55 -12.80 -16.85
CA MET A 63 -9.23 -12.16 -15.72
C MET A 63 -8.60 -12.57 -14.39
N GLU A 64 -8.31 -13.86 -14.19
CA GLU A 64 -7.60 -14.30 -12.98
C GLU A 64 -6.18 -13.72 -12.93
N ALA A 65 -5.47 -13.66 -14.05
CA ALA A 65 -4.14 -13.07 -14.12
C ALA A 65 -4.15 -11.58 -13.72
N ARG A 66 -5.16 -10.81 -14.17
CA ARG A 66 -5.37 -9.42 -13.77
C ARG A 66 -5.70 -9.30 -12.29
N ARG A 67 -6.55 -10.17 -11.76
CA ARG A 67 -6.90 -10.22 -10.33
C ARG A 67 -5.67 -10.43 -9.44
N ILE A 68 -4.80 -11.38 -9.80
CA ILE A 68 -3.55 -11.63 -9.07
C ILE A 68 -2.66 -10.39 -9.06
N ARG A 69 -2.56 -9.67 -10.20
CA ARG A 69 -1.74 -8.45 -10.28
C ARG A 69 -2.24 -7.37 -9.32
N GLU A 70 -3.54 -7.17 -9.23
CA GLU A 70 -4.10 -6.18 -8.30
C GLU A 70 -3.88 -6.58 -6.83
N GLN A 71 -3.96 -7.88 -6.49
CA GLN A 71 -3.61 -8.35 -5.14
C GLN A 71 -2.15 -8.06 -4.79
N LEU A 72 -1.22 -8.26 -5.74
CA LEU A 72 0.20 -7.96 -5.53
C LEU A 72 0.42 -6.46 -5.29
N LYS A 73 -0.29 -5.59 -6.00
CA LYS A 73 -0.23 -4.14 -5.77
C LYS A 73 -0.76 -3.75 -4.39
N THR A 74 -1.86 -4.33 -3.94
CA THR A 74 -2.38 -4.09 -2.59
C THR A 74 -1.35 -4.51 -1.53
N LYS A 75 -0.81 -5.72 -1.63
CA LYS A 75 0.23 -6.20 -0.71
C LYS A 75 1.49 -5.34 -0.73
N ALA A 76 1.88 -4.81 -1.89
CA ALA A 76 3.01 -3.89 -2.01
C ALA A 76 2.77 -2.56 -1.27
N ARG A 77 1.55 -2.03 -1.37
CA ARG A 77 1.14 -0.82 -0.64
C ARG A 77 1.13 -1.08 0.87
N ASP A 78 0.53 -2.18 1.30
CA ASP A 78 0.45 -2.55 2.71
C ASP A 78 1.84 -2.74 3.33
N ALA A 79 2.74 -3.41 2.60
CA ALA A 79 4.14 -3.59 3.00
C ALA A 79 4.88 -2.25 3.12
N SER A 80 4.61 -1.30 2.22
CA SER A 80 5.16 0.07 2.29
C SER A 80 4.61 0.84 3.49
N THR A 81 3.30 0.73 3.77
CA THR A 81 2.68 1.42 4.93
C THR A 81 3.17 0.89 6.26
N ASN A 82 3.44 -0.42 6.38
CA ASN A 82 3.99 -1.02 7.60
C ASN A 82 5.45 -0.61 7.89
N GLN A 83 6.16 -0.06 6.90
CA GLN A 83 7.51 0.48 7.08
C GLN A 83 7.54 1.98 7.41
N LEU A 84 6.42 2.69 7.29
CA LEU A 84 6.25 4.05 7.79
C LEU A 84 5.82 3.96 9.26
N PRO A 85 6.72 4.15 10.25
CA PRO A 85 6.29 4.16 11.63
C PRO A 85 5.41 5.38 11.81
N THR A 86 4.23 5.17 12.38
CA THR A 86 3.41 6.16 13.06
C THR A 86 4.21 6.79 14.20
N LYS A 87 5.20 7.64 13.87
CA LYS A 87 5.73 8.62 14.80
C LYS A 87 4.70 9.74 14.84
N ALA A 88 3.80 9.58 15.81
CA ALA A 88 2.73 10.49 16.15
C ALA A 88 3.11 11.95 15.91
N LEU A 89 2.27 12.69 15.18
CA LEU A 89 2.15 14.13 15.38
C LEU A 89 1.57 14.33 16.79
N PRO A 90 2.32 14.91 17.74
CA PRO A 90 1.74 15.27 19.02
C PRO A 90 0.79 16.44 18.77
N LEU A 91 -0.51 16.19 18.84
CA LEU A 91 -1.47 17.28 19.00
C LEU A 91 -1.27 17.87 20.41
N PRO A 92 -1.12 19.20 20.57
CA PRO A 92 -1.05 19.80 21.89
C PRO A 92 -2.36 19.54 22.64
N GLN A 93 -2.30 18.74 23.70
CA GLN A 93 -3.41 18.61 24.65
C GLN A 93 -3.46 19.87 25.52
N SER A 94 -4.30 20.83 25.16
CA SER A 94 -4.70 21.90 26.06
C SER A 94 -5.87 21.42 26.92
N CYS A 95 -5.57 20.75 28.04
CA CYS A 95 -6.54 20.55 29.13
C CYS A 95 -6.30 21.63 30.19
N PRO A 96 -7.19 22.62 30.37
CA PRO A 96 -7.19 23.41 31.59
C PRO A 96 -7.87 22.59 32.69
N SER A 97 -7.05 22.07 33.60
CA SER A 97 -7.48 21.52 34.88
C SER A 97 -8.32 22.55 35.62
N GLY A 98 -9.50 22.13 36.08
CA GLY A 98 -10.33 22.87 37.02
C GLY A 98 -9.53 23.26 38.25
N ARG A 99 -9.67 24.52 38.65
CA ARG A 99 -9.07 25.08 39.87
C ARG A 99 -10.20 25.76 40.61
N ASN A 100 -10.58 25.18 41.74
CA ASN A 100 -11.57 25.68 42.68
C ASN A 100 -10.83 25.91 43.99
N GLU A 101 -10.67 27.19 44.34
CA GLU A 101 -10.49 27.64 45.72
C GLU A 101 -11.24 28.98 45.82
N GLU A 102 -12.30 28.98 46.62
CA GLU A 102 -13.06 30.17 47.00
C GLU A 102 -12.22 31.04 47.95
N THR A 103 -12.19 32.36 47.77
CA THR A 103 -12.12 33.30 48.90
C THR A 103 -12.80 34.62 48.55
N TYR A 104 -13.94 34.80 49.21
CA TYR A 104 -14.73 36.00 49.34
C TYR A 104 -13.97 37.08 50.12
N ILE A 105 -13.66 38.22 49.51
CA ILE A 105 -13.64 39.51 50.22
C ILE A 105 -14.27 40.58 49.31
N MET A 106 -15.40 41.11 49.78
CA MET A 106 -16.02 42.35 49.35
C MET A 106 -15.01 43.47 49.10
N THR A 107 -15.20 44.27 48.05
CA THR A 107 -15.60 45.68 48.18
C THR A 107 -15.94 46.23 46.80
N SER A 108 -17.21 46.54 46.62
CA SER A 108 -17.76 47.32 45.53
C SER A 108 -17.48 48.82 45.72
N LEU A 109 -17.02 49.45 44.65
CA LEU A 109 -17.55 50.68 44.04
C LEU A 109 -17.47 52.03 44.80
N SER A 110 -17.18 53.05 43.98
CA SER A 110 -17.32 54.51 44.19
C SER A 110 -16.21 55.20 44.97
N ALA A 111 -15.89 56.47 44.74
CA ALA A 111 -16.00 57.40 43.63
C ALA A 111 -15.27 58.67 44.11
N ARG A 112 -14.81 59.48 43.15
CA ARG A 112 -14.77 60.96 43.21
C ARG A 112 -13.75 61.71 44.08
N VAL A 113 -13.14 62.69 43.37
CA VAL A 113 -12.87 64.10 43.74
C VAL A 113 -11.54 64.36 44.48
N LYS A 114 -10.52 64.96 43.81
CA LYS A 114 -10.21 66.42 43.75
C LYS A 114 -10.11 67.01 45.18
N GLN A 115 -8.98 67.52 45.68
CA GLN A 115 -8.28 68.73 45.24
C GLN A 115 -7.00 68.91 46.07
N ALA A 116 -6.02 69.61 45.49
CA ALA A 116 -4.99 70.37 46.22
C ALA A 116 -5.54 71.75 46.61
#